data_AF-A0A9X7XT30-F1
#
_entry.id   AF-A0A9X7XT30-F1
#
_cell.length_a   1.000
_cell.length_b   1.000
_cell.length_c   1.000
_cell.angle_alpha   90.00
_cell.angle_beta   90.00
_cell.angle_gamma   90.00
#
_symmetry.space_group_name_H-M   'P 1'
#
loop_
_entity.id
_entity.type
_entity.pdbx_description
1 polymer ?
#
loop_
_entity_poly.entity_id
_entity_poly.type
_entity_poly.pdbx_seq_one_letter_code
_entity_poly.pdbx_strand_id
1 'polypeptide(L)' 'MHTFLAGLAIVAATIALWFAGVSITAWLVSTLVSFLFTVDFGFWQAFAAILLLGVFSNIAFSGLRRKTKE' A
#
# COMPACT_ATOMS: atom_id res chain seq x y z
N MET A 1 -8.46 -1.05 32.34
CA MET A 1 -7.92 -2.23 31.61
C MET A 1 -8.70 -2.54 30.33
N HIS A 2 -10.03 -2.73 30.37
CA HIS A 2 -10.82 -3.08 29.19
C HIS A 2 -10.82 -2.03 28.05
N THR A 3 -10.83 -0.73 28.37
CA THR A 3 -10.76 0.35 27.37
C THR A 3 -9.42 0.40 26.63
N PHE A 4 -8.32 0.09 27.33
CA PHE A 4 -6.99 0.00 26.73
C PHE A 4 -6.87 -1.21 25.79
N LEU A 5 -7.39 -2.37 26.21
CA LEU A 5 -7.47 -3.58 25.38
C LEU A 5 -8.32 -3.37 24.12
N ALA A 6 -9.46 -2.68 24.24
CA ALA A 6 -10.31 -2.36 23.10
C ALA A 6 -9.60 -1.42 22.10
N GLY A 7 -8.88 -0.41 22.59
CA GLY A 7 -8.09 0.48 21.73
C GLY A 7 -6.97 -0.26 20.97
N LEU A 8 -6.28 -1.19 21.65
CA LEU A 8 -5.21 -1.97 21.05
C LEU A 8 -5.73 -2.94 19.97
N ALA A 9 -6.91 -3.52 20.19
CA ALA A 9 -7.58 -4.36 19.19
C ALA A 9 -7.99 -3.58 17.94
N ILE A 10 -8.48 -2.34 18.09
CA ILE A 10 -8.83 -1.47 16.96
C ILE A 10 -7.58 -1.13 16.14
N VAL A 11 -6.50 -0.72 16.80
CA VAL A 11 -5.22 -0.42 16.12
C VAL A 11 -4.70 -1.62 15.36
N ALA A 12 -4.70 -2.81 15.98
CA ALA A 12 -4.30 -4.05 15.33
C ALA A 12 -5.18 -4.37 14.11
N ALA A 13 -6.49 -4.21 14.22
CA ALA A 13 -7.43 -4.43 13.12
C ALA A 13 -7.21 -3.43 11.96
N THR A 14 -6.95 -2.15 12.26
CA THR A 14 -6.64 -1.13 11.25
C THR A 14 -5.34 -1.46 10.50
N ILE A 15 -4.29 -1.86 11.22
CA ILE A 15 -3.02 -2.25 10.62
C ILE A 15 -3.20 -3.50 9.75
N ALA A 16 -3.96 -4.49 10.23
CA ALA A 16 -4.23 -5.71 9.49
C ALA A 16 -5.01 -5.43 8.19
N LEU A 17 -6.02 -4.58 8.23
CA LEU A 17 -6.78 -4.16 7.05
C LEU A 17 -5.89 -3.43 6.03
N TRP A 18 -5.02 -2.54 6.50
CA TRP A 18 -4.07 -1.84 5.65
C TRP A 18 -3.07 -2.81 4.99
N PHE A 19 -2.50 -3.73 5.77
CA PHE A 19 -1.59 -4.75 5.26
C PHE A 19 -2.27 -5.68 4.24
N ALA A 20 -3.52 -6.08 4.49
CA ALA A 20 -4.28 -6.89 3.55
C ALA A 20 -4.47 -6.16 2.20
N GLY A 21 -4.81 -4.87 2.24
CA GLY A 21 -4.94 -4.04 1.04
C GLY A 21 -3.63 -3.96 0.25
N VAL A 22 -2.52 -3.61 0.92
CA VAL A 22 -1.20 -3.52 0.28
C VAL A 22 -0.75 -4.88 -0.28
N SER A 23 -1.03 -5.97 0.42
CA SER A 23 -0.64 -7.33 -0.02
C SER A 23 -1.38 -7.76 -1.28
N ILE A 24 -2.68 -7.47 -1.39
CA ILE A 24 -3.47 -7.76 -2.60
C ILE A 24 -2.97 -6.93 -3.78
N THR A 25 -2.70 -5.64 -3.57
CA THR A 25 -2.15 -4.77 -4.62
C THR A 25 -0.77 -5.23 -5.07
N ALA A 26 0.10 -5.61 -4.14
CA ALA A 26 1.43 -6.15 -4.45
C ALA A 26 1.34 -7.47 -5.23
N TRP A 27 0.41 -8.36 -4.87
CA TRP A 27 0.16 -9.60 -5.59
C TRP A 27 -0.38 -9.35 -7.02
N LEU A 28 -1.26 -8.37 -7.19
CA LEU A 28 -1.79 -8.02 -8.51
C LEU A 28 -0.69 -7.42 -9.41
N VAL A 29 0.10 -6.49 -8.87
CA VAL A 29 1.25 -5.90 -9.58
C VAL A 29 2.28 -6.97 -9.92
N SER A 30 2.53 -7.91 -9.00
CA SER A 30 3.39 -9.07 -9.25
C SER A 30 2.93 -9.86 -10.46
N THR A 31 1.66 -10.26 -10.46
CA THR A 31 1.08 -11.10 -11.50
C THR A 31 1.14 -10.39 -12.86
N LEU A 32 0.84 -9.10 -12.91
CA LEU A 32 0.93 -8.28 -14.13
C LEU A 32 2.37 -8.17 -14.66
N VAL A 33 3.34 -7.95 -13.79
CA VAL A 33 4.76 -7.84 -14.17
C VAL A 33 5.28 -9.19 -14.68
N SER A 34 4.98 -10.30 -13.99
CA SER A 34 5.35 -11.64 -14.45
C SER A 34 4.72 -11.97 -15.80
N PHE A 35 3.47 -11.56 -16.04
CA PHE A 35 2.78 -11.77 -17.32
C PHE A 35 3.37 -10.92 -18.46
N LEU A 36 3.73 -9.66 -18.19
CA LEU A 36 4.25 -8.74 -19.20
C LEU A 36 5.71 -8.95 -19.56
N PHE A 37 6.53 -9.40 -18.61
CA PHE A 37 7.98 -9.44 -18.78
C PHE A 37 8.59 -10.84 -18.79
N THR A 38 7.82 -11.90 -18.54
CA THR A 38 8.24 -13.32 -18.63
C THR A 38 9.58 -13.63 -17.93
N VAL A 39 9.95 -12.86 -16.90
CA VAL A 39 11.19 -13.02 -16.15
C VAL A 39 10.87 -12.90 -14.67
N ASP A 40 11.28 -13.91 -13.89
CA ASP A 40 11.15 -13.98 -12.43
C ASP A 40 12.07 -12.95 -11.77
N PHE A 41 11.62 -11.71 -11.70
CA PHE A 41 12.34 -10.65 -11.03
C PHE A 41 11.81 -10.42 -9.62
N GLY A 42 12.07 -11.34 -8.69
CA GLY A 42 11.71 -11.15 -7.28
C GLY A 42 12.17 -9.80 -6.72
N PHE A 43 13.37 -9.34 -7.09
CA PHE A 43 13.90 -8.02 -6.72
C PHE A 43 13.28 -6.86 -7.52
N TRP A 44 13.21 -6.95 -8.86
CA TRP A 44 12.71 -5.82 -9.66
C TRP A 44 11.22 -5.59 -9.54
N GLN A 45 10.47 -6.64 -9.22
CA GLN A 45 9.04 -6.53 -8.96
C GLN A 45 8.77 -5.81 -7.63
N ALA A 46 9.55 -6.10 -6.58
CA ALA A 46 9.48 -5.37 -5.32
C ALA A 46 9.92 -3.90 -5.49
N PHE A 47 10.97 -3.66 -6.28
CA PHE A 47 11.43 -2.32 -6.62
C PHE A 47 10.39 -1.51 -7.42
N ALA A 48 9.78 -2.13 -8.44
CA ALA A 48 8.70 -1.52 -9.23
C ALA A 48 7.45 -1.25 -8.37
N ALA A 49 7.10 -2.15 -7.46
CA ALA A 49 5.99 -1.95 -6.54
C ALA A 49 6.23 -0.75 -5.61
N ILE A 50 7.43 -0.57 -5.07
CA ILE A 50 7.79 0.60 -4.23
C ILE A 50 7.72 1.89 -5.05
N LEU A 51 8.26 1.89 -6.27
CA LEU A 51 8.19 3.05 -7.16
C LEU A 51 6.73 3.43 -7.51
N LEU A 52 5.91 2.44 -7.86
CA LEU A 52 4.50 2.65 -8.17
C LEU A 52 3.72 3.13 -6.95
N LEU A 53 4.01 2.60 -5.75
CA LEU A 53 3.39 3.05 -4.51
C LEU A 53 3.75 4.51 -4.20
N GLY A 54 4.98 4.93 -4.51
CA GLY A 54 5.41 6.34 -4.42
C GLY A 54 4.68 7.24 -5.41
N VAL A 55 4.53 6.82 -6.67
CA VAL A 55 3.77 7.56 -7.70
C VAL A 55 2.28 7.63 -7.33
N PHE A 56 1.68 6.51 -6.91
CA PHE A 56 0.28 6.44 -6.51
C PHE A 56 0.01 7.28 -5.27
N SER A 57 0.89 7.25 -4.28
CA SER A 57 0.82 8.13 -3.11
C SER A 57 0.93 9.59 -3.53
N ASN A 58 1.88 9.94 -4.40
CA ASN A 58 2.00 11.32 -4.88
C ASN A 58 0.74 11.76 -5.64
N ILE A 59 0.16 10.91 -6.50
CA ILE A 59 -1.10 11.23 -7.19
C ILE A 59 -2.27 11.36 -6.20
N ALA A 60 -2.46 10.38 -5.31
CA ALA A 60 -3.55 10.37 -4.33
C ALA A 60 -3.46 11.55 -3.35
N PHE A 61 -2.26 11.94 -2.94
CA PHE A 61 -2.02 13.05 -2.01
C PHE A 61 -1.73 14.39 -2.69
N SER A 62 -1.47 14.42 -4.01
CA SER A 62 -1.28 15.68 -4.76
C SER A 62 -2.53 16.55 -4.76
N GLY A 63 -3.71 15.93 -4.77
CA GLY A 63 -4.99 16.63 -4.63
C GLY A 63 -5.28 17.15 -3.22
N LEU A 64 -4.72 16.52 -2.19
CA LEU A 64 -4.94 16.91 -0.78
C LEU A 64 -4.12 18.14 -0.36
N ARG A 65 -3.07 18.51 -1.11
CA ARG A 65 -2.18 19.63 -0.76
C ARG A 65 -2.71 21.03 -1.14
N ARG A 66 -3.92 21.16 -1.70
CA ARG A 66 -4.43 22.44 -2.24
C ARG A 66 -5.76 22.94 -1.64
N LYS A 67 -6.07 22.59 -0.39
CA LYS A 67 -7.19 23.18 0.38
C LYS A 67 -6.82 23.42 1.86
N THR A 68 -5.68 24.05 2.11
CA THR A 68 -5.42 24.65 3.42
C THR A 68 -4.90 26.06 3.21
N LYS A 69 -5.82 27.01 3.45
CA LYS A 69 -5.66 28.47 3.51
C LYS A 69 -5.44 29.18 2.18
N GLU A 70 -6.53 29.69 1.62
CA GLU A 70 -6.89 31.11 1.75
C GLU A 70 -8.39 31.22 2.04
#